data_AF-A0A2S9Y643-F1
#
_entry.id   AF-A0A2S9Y643-F1
#
_cell.length_a   1.000
_cell.length_b   1.000
_cell.length_c   1.000
_cell.angle_alpha   90.00
_cell.angle_beta   90.00
_cell.angle_gamma   90.00
#
_symmetry.space_group_name_H-M   'P 1'
#
loop_
_entity.id
_entity.type
_entity.pdbx_description
1 polymer ?
#
loop_
_entity_poly.entity_id
_entity_poly.type
_entity_poly.pdbx_seq_one_letter_code
_entity_poly.pdbx_strand_id
1 'polypeptide(L)'
;MAQPEQIVASWAAESEHFNYASNRCAAGQVCGHYTQVVWRDSTEIGCAVARCSSNSPFGGGEWFMAVCNYSPAGNYTGERPY
;
A
#
# COMPACT_ATOMS: atom_id res chain seq x y z
N MET A 1 0.91 19.13 1.87
CA MET A 1 1.64 17.91 1.45
C MET A 1 1.31 16.84 2.46
N ALA A 2 0.81 15.67 2.03
CA ALA A 2 0.73 14.52 2.92
C ALA A 2 2.14 14.03 3.19
N GLN A 3 2.52 13.90 4.45
CA GLN A 3 3.86 13.44 4.83
C GLN A 3 4.00 11.95 4.50
N PRO A 4 5.21 11.45 4.14
CA PRO A 4 5.44 10.04 3.84
C PRO A 4 4.87 9.09 4.90
N GLU A 5 4.96 9.48 6.17
CA GLU A 5 4.46 8.71 7.31
C GLU A 5 2.93 8.56 7.27
N GLN A 6 2.20 9.60 6.84
CA GLN A 6 0.74 9.54 6.74
C GLN A 6 0.29 8.60 5.62
N ILE A 7 1.04 8.56 4.52
CA ILE A 7 0.77 7.66 3.40
C ILE A 7 0.97 6.21 3.84
N VAL A 8 2.13 5.90 4.43
CA VAL A 8 2.42 4.54 4.92
C VAL A 8 1.46 4.14 6.05
N ALA A 9 1.08 5.06 6.94
CA ALA A 9 0.07 4.81 7.96
C ALA A 9 -1.30 4.45 7.35
N SER A 10 -1.70 5.12 6.25
CA SER A 10 -2.95 4.79 5.56
C SER A 10 -2.93 3.39 4.93
N TRP A 11 -1.79 2.95 4.38
CA TRP A 11 -1.61 1.59 3.90
C TRP A 11 -1.62 0.57 5.06
N ALA A 12 -0.98 0.89 6.18
CA ALA A 12 -0.96 0.03 7.36
C ALA A 12 -2.34 -0.11 8.03
N ALA A 13 -3.18 0.93 7.96
CA ALA A 13 -4.53 0.91 8.50
C ALA A 13 -5.43 -0.15 7.85
N GLU A 14 -5.12 -0.60 6.63
CA GLU A 14 -5.85 -1.70 5.99
C GLU A 14 -5.71 -3.04 6.75
N SER A 15 -4.80 -3.14 7.72
CA SER A 15 -4.74 -4.25 8.68
C SER A 15 -6.07 -4.52 9.37
N GLU A 16 -6.89 -3.49 9.60
CA GLU A 16 -8.24 -3.60 10.17
C GLU A 16 -9.18 -4.46 9.32
N HIS A 17 -8.88 -4.62 8.03
CA HIS A 17 -9.67 -5.39 7.07
C HIS A 17 -9.05 -6.73 6.70
N PHE A 18 -7.83 -7.02 7.16
CA PHE A 18 -7.13 -8.26 6.84
C PHE A 18 -7.30 -9.31 7.95
N ASN A 19 -7.87 -10.47 7.60
CA ASN A 19 -7.93 -11.61 8.50
C ASN A 19 -6.76 -12.55 8.23
N TYR A 20 -5.78 -12.56 9.13
CA TYR A 20 -4.62 -13.43 9.00
C TYR A 20 -5.01 -14.91 9.01
N ALA A 21 -5.91 -15.38 9.90
CA ALA A 21 -6.27 -16.79 9.98
C ALA A 21 -6.77 -17.35 8.63
N SER A 22 -7.67 -16.62 7.97
CA SER A 22 -8.22 -17.01 6.66
C SER A 22 -7.37 -16.59 5.46
N ASN A 23 -6.32 -15.78 5.67
CA ASN A 23 -5.50 -15.15 4.63
C ASN A 23 -6.33 -14.37 3.59
N ARG A 24 -7.31 -13.60 4.08
CA ARG A 24 -8.26 -12.90 3.21
C ARG A 24 -8.55 -11.49 3.69
N CYS A 25 -8.81 -10.62 2.72
CA CYS A 25 -9.46 -9.34 2.94
C CYS A 25 -10.94 -9.53 3.28
N ALA A 26 -11.47 -8.64 4.11
CA ALA A 26 -12.90 -8.48 4.27
C ALA A 26 -13.56 -8.17 2.91
N ALA A 27 -14.78 -8.68 2.71
CA ALA A 27 -15.50 -8.52 1.45
C ALA A 27 -15.73 -7.03 1.13
N GLY A 28 -15.35 -6.62 -0.07
CA GLY A 28 -15.47 -5.22 -0.52
C GLY A 28 -14.42 -4.27 0.06
N GLN A 29 -13.46 -4.76 0.83
CA GLN A 29 -12.36 -3.96 1.39
C GLN A 29 -11.05 -4.20 0.63
N VAL A 30 -10.07 -3.31 0.87
CA VAL A 30 -8.71 -3.40 0.35
C VAL A 30 -7.74 -3.63 1.51
N CYS A 31 -6.75 -4.50 1.29
CA CYS A 31 -5.68 -4.81 2.23
C CYS A 31 -4.35 -5.14 1.54
N GLY A 32 -4.29 -4.95 0.22
CA GLY A 32 -3.10 -5.27 -0.57
C GLY A 32 -1.91 -4.37 -0.24
N HIS A 33 -2.15 -3.14 0.20
CA HIS A 33 -1.07 -2.26 0.62
C HIS A 33 -0.53 -2.72 1.97
N TYR A 34 -1.41 -3.03 2.93
CA TYR A 34 -0.99 -3.59 4.22
C TYR A 34 -0.15 -4.86 4.03
N THR A 35 -0.64 -5.83 3.25
CA THR A 35 0.08 -7.10 3.07
C THR A 35 1.44 -6.91 2.40
N GLN A 36 1.61 -5.93 1.52
CA GLN A 36 2.93 -5.58 0.97
C GLN A 36 3.83 -4.90 2.02
N VAL A 37 3.31 -3.98 2.82
CA VAL A 37 4.07 -3.26 3.86
C VAL A 37 4.69 -4.24 4.86
N VAL A 38 3.97 -5.31 5.20
CA VAL A 38 4.40 -6.31 6.19
C VAL A 38 4.93 -7.60 5.55
N TRP A 39 5.23 -7.60 4.25
CA TRP A 39 5.69 -8.79 3.54
C TRP A 39 7.09 -9.20 4.00
N ARG A 40 7.22 -10.37 4.63
CA ARG A 40 8.45 -10.88 5.25
C ARG A 40 9.65 -10.90 4.30
N ASP A 41 9.41 -11.29 3.06
CA ASP A 41 10.50 -11.49 2.10
C ASP A 41 10.93 -10.19 1.41
N SER A 42 10.18 -9.10 1.57
CA SER A 42 10.57 -7.79 1.05
C SER A 42 11.61 -7.17 1.98
N THR A 43 12.87 -7.15 1.56
CA THR A 43 14.01 -6.68 2.37
C THR A 43 14.47 -5.28 2.01
N GLU A 44 14.08 -4.78 0.84
CA GLU A 44 14.43 -3.47 0.32
C GLU A 44 13.17 -2.68 -0.05
N ILE A 45 13.22 -1.37 0.17
CA ILE A 45 12.15 -0.44 -0.17
C ILE A 45 12.72 0.86 -0.75
N GLY A 46 12.07 1.38 -1.78
CA GLY A 46 12.35 2.71 -2.34
C GLY A 46 11.06 3.49 -2.56
N CYS A 47 10.98 4.71 -2.03
CA CYS A 47 9.78 5.54 -2.09
C CYS A 47 10.03 6.90 -2.75
N ALA A 48 9.00 7.45 -3.39
CA ALA A 48 9.01 8.79 -3.97
C ALA A 48 7.63 9.44 -3.86
N VAL A 49 7.62 10.77 -3.76
CA VAL A 49 6.40 11.60 -3.82
C VAL A 49 6.56 12.63 -4.91
N ALA A 50 5.59 12.70 -5.82
CA ALA A 50 5.54 13.68 -6.89
C ALA A 50 4.31 14.58 -6.75
N ARG A 51 4.46 15.86 -7.06
CA ARG A 51 3.35 16.80 -7.20
C ARG A 51 2.90 16.81 -8.65
N CYS A 52 1.62 16.56 -8.88
CA CYS A 52 1.04 16.35 -10.20
C CYS A 52 -0.09 17.35 -10.44
N SER A 53 -0.18 17.89 -11.65
CA SER A 53 -1.20 18.89 -12.04
C SER A 53 -2.14 18.42 -13.15
N SER A 54 -1.93 17.21 -13.67
CA SER A 54 -2.72 16.58 -14.72
C SER A 54 -3.03 15.13 -14.33
N ASN A 55 -4.01 14.52 -14.98
CA ASN A 55 -4.41 13.11 -14.78
C ASN A 55 -4.72 12.76 -13.32
N SER A 56 -5.33 13.70 -12.59
CA SER A 56 -5.77 13.44 -11.22
C SER A 56 -6.78 12.29 -11.21
N PRO A 57 -6.54 11.20 -10.45
CA PRO A 57 -7.50 10.12 -10.30
C PRO A 57 -8.75 10.55 -9.51
N PHE A 58 -8.75 11.77 -8.95
CA PHE A 58 -9.82 12.31 -8.09
C PHE A 58 -10.69 13.37 -8.78
N GLY A 59 -10.61 13.49 -10.11
CA GLY A 59 -11.51 14.37 -10.88
C GLY A 59 -10.99 15.79 -11.15
N GLY A 60 -9.70 16.05 -10.94
CA GLY A 60 -9.03 17.31 -11.32
C GLY A 60 -8.16 17.89 -10.21
N GLY A 61 -7.52 19.04 -10.51
CA GLY A 61 -6.70 19.79 -9.54
C GLY A 61 -5.27 19.26 -9.35
N GLU A 62 -4.52 19.99 -8.52
CA GLU A 62 -3.21 19.53 -8.05
C GLU A 62 -3.39 18.34 -7.09
N TRP A 63 -2.58 17.32 -7.25
CA TRP A 63 -2.58 16.12 -6.42
C TRP A 63 -1.17 15.63 -6.16
N PHE A 64 -1.01 14.76 -5.16
CA PHE A 64 0.28 14.15 -4.83
C PHE A 64 0.22 12.66 -5.14
N MET A 65 1.19 12.18 -5.91
CA MET A 65 1.39 10.77 -6.19
C MET A 65 2.50 10.24 -5.30
N ALA A 66 2.17 9.30 -4.42
CA ALA A 66 3.15 8.61 -3.59
C ALA A 66 3.29 7.16 -4.08
N VAL A 67 4.54 6.72 -4.21
CA VAL A 67 4.87 5.37 -4.68
C VAL A 67 5.96 4.81 -3.79
N CYS A 68 5.82 3.54 -3.39
CA CYS A 68 6.89 2.74 -2.81
C CYS A 68 7.01 1.43 -3.58
N ASN A 69 8.23 1.06 -3.96
CA ASN A 69 8.56 -0.23 -4.55
C ASN A 69 9.29 -1.09 -3.52
N TYR A 70 9.00 -2.39 -3.53
CA TYR A 70 9.52 -3.38 -2.61
C TYR A 70 10.27 -4.45 -3.38
N SER A 71 11.40 -4.90 -2.84
CA SER A 71 12.25 -5.94 -3.44
C SER A 71 12.73 -6.93 -2.38
N PRO A 72 12.60 -8.24 -2.61
CA PRO A 72 11.66 -8.90 -3.52
C PRO A 72 10.21 -8.39 -3.41
N ALA A 73 9.44 -8.49 -4.49
CA ALA A 73 8.03 -8.12 -4.49
C ALA A 73 7.23 -9.06 -3.55
N GLY A 74 6.17 -8.53 -2.94
CA GLY A 74 5.25 -9.30 -2.12
C GLY A 74 3.92 -9.61 -2.81
N ASN A 75 2.92 -9.95 -2.01
CA ASN A 75 1.55 -10.20 -2.44
C ASN A 75 1.39 -11.34 -3.46
N TYR A 76 2.21 -12.39 -3.35
CA TYR A 76 2.04 -13.60 -4.15
C TYR A 76 0.73 -14.31 -3.81
N THR A 77 -0.04 -14.67 -4.84
CA THR A 77 -1.34 -15.34 -4.69
C THR A 77 -1.20 -16.64 -3.92
N GLY A 78 -1.91 -16.76 -2.80
CA GLY A 78 -1.93 -17.97 -1.96
C GLY A 78 -0.86 -17.97 -0.86
N GLU A 79 0.08 -17.03 -0.89
CA GLU A 79 1.09 -16.87 0.16
C GLU A 79 0.60 -15.94 1.28
N ARG A 80 1.26 -16.05 2.44
CA ARG A 80 0.96 -15.23 3.62
C ARG A 80 2.06 -14.17 3.75
N PRO A 81 1.72 -12.96 4.21
CA PRO A 81 2.68 -11.89 4.33
C PRO A 81 3.75 -12.15 5.41
N TYR A 82 3.48 -13.00 6.40
CA TYR A 82 4.41 -13.44 7.45
C TYR A 82 3.94 -14.77 8.04
#